data_AF-A0A060Y5C3-F1
#
_entry.id   AF-A0A060Y5C3-F1
#
_cell.length_a   1.000
_cell.length_b   1.000
_cell.length_c   1.000
_cell.angle_alpha   90.00
_cell.angle_beta   90.00
_cell.angle_gamma   90.00
#
_symmetry.space_group_name_H-M   'P 1'
#
loop_
_entity.id
_entity.type
_entity.pdbx_description
1 polymer ?
#
loop_
_entity_poly.entity_id
_entity_poly.type
_entity_poly.pdbx_seq_one_letter_code
_entity_poly.pdbx_strand_id
1 'polypeptide(L)'
;MSHDFIDYGVIYDMNESTFPMTVTMAAMQTILLSCLLFTCGKVLGLSGNFWHITDIHWDPTYKHTENPELVCASSGKRPVPSAGQFGDYLCDAPWDLINSTVYAMKYILPDPDFIVWTGYNKLTFILCSPCVCVCVCVCVCVCVCVCVC
;
A
#
# COMPACT_ATOMS: atom_id res chain seq x y z
N MET A 1 50.65 -9.72 29.66
CA MET A 1 49.20 -9.98 29.55
C MET A 1 48.95 -10.31 28.09
N SER A 2 48.65 -11.59 27.81
CA SER A 2 48.20 -12.19 26.53
C SER A 2 49.00 -11.91 25.24
N HIS A 3 49.46 -13.01 24.65
CA HIS A 3 50.44 -13.20 23.58
C HIS A 3 49.99 -12.84 22.15
N ASP A 4 50.91 -12.22 21.40
CA ASP A 4 51.51 -12.55 20.07
C ASP A 4 50.68 -13.39 19.05
N PHE A 5 50.39 -12.90 17.82
CA PHE A 5 51.19 -12.99 16.56
C PHE A 5 51.42 -14.47 16.12
N ILE A 6 51.05 -15.01 14.93
CA ILE A 6 51.34 -14.64 13.53
C ILE A 6 50.45 -15.43 12.53
N ASP A 7 50.15 -14.75 11.42
CA ASP A 7 49.94 -15.12 10.00
C ASP A 7 50.15 -16.57 9.50
N TYR A 8 49.55 -16.85 8.32
CA TYR A 8 49.90 -17.78 7.22
C TYR A 8 48.64 -18.43 6.62
N GLY A 9 48.19 -17.89 5.48
CA GLY A 9 47.21 -18.58 4.64
C GLY A 9 47.86 -19.70 3.81
N VAL A 10 47.21 -20.87 3.71
CA VAL A 10 47.33 -21.82 2.58
C VAL A 10 46.03 -22.65 2.50
N ILE A 11 45.52 -22.76 1.27
CA ILE A 11 44.42 -23.63 0.82
C ILE A 11 44.73 -25.10 1.16
N TYR A 12 43.77 -25.85 1.73
CA TYR A 12 43.84 -27.31 1.67
C TYR A 12 42.54 -27.94 1.18
N ASP A 13 42.78 -28.80 0.20
CA ASP A 13 41.94 -29.65 -0.61
C ASP A 13 41.16 -30.69 0.23
N MET A 14 40.04 -31.14 -0.33
CA MET A 14 39.20 -32.20 0.22
C MET A 14 39.89 -33.54 0.01
N ASN A 15 40.30 -34.24 1.08
CA ASN A 15 40.33 -35.69 1.00
C ASN A 15 40.18 -36.41 2.35
N GLU A 16 39.55 -37.59 2.23
CA GLU A 16 39.08 -38.55 3.22
C GLU A 16 40.01 -38.80 4.41
N SER A 17 39.44 -38.95 5.62
CA SER A 17 39.34 -40.26 6.29
C SER A 17 38.89 -40.16 7.75
N THR A 18 37.93 -41.02 8.10
CA THR A 18 37.68 -41.65 9.42
C THR A 18 37.31 -40.78 10.63
N PHE A 19 36.03 -40.74 11.01
CA PHE A 19 35.52 -40.78 12.41
C PHE A 19 34.06 -41.29 12.42
N PRO A 20 33.56 -41.93 13.50
CA PRO A 20 32.59 -43.03 13.43
C PRO A 20 31.15 -42.57 13.15
N MET A 21 30.49 -43.31 12.25
CA MET A 21 29.03 -43.31 12.09
C MET A 21 28.34 -43.87 13.34
N THR A 22 28.19 -43.06 14.38
CA THR A 22 27.18 -43.30 15.43
C THR A 22 26.53 -41.98 15.86
N VAL A 23 26.19 -41.12 14.90
CA VAL A 23 25.05 -40.23 15.10
C VAL A 23 23.84 -41.16 15.04
N THR A 24 23.34 -41.53 16.21
CA THR A 24 22.24 -42.49 16.35
C THR A 24 21.07 -42.07 15.46
N MET A 25 20.39 -43.03 14.83
CA MET A 25 19.21 -42.75 13.99
C MET A 25 18.14 -41.92 14.72
N ALA A 26 18.14 -41.96 16.06
CA ALA A 26 17.32 -41.12 16.94
C ALA A 26 17.69 -39.62 16.89
N ALA A 27 18.97 -39.26 16.75
CA ALA A 27 19.43 -37.88 16.60
C ALA A 27 19.04 -37.32 15.22
N MET A 28 19.13 -38.13 14.17
CA MET A 28 18.71 -37.74 12.81
C MET A 28 17.19 -37.58 12.72
N GLN A 29 16.42 -38.48 13.37
CA GLN A 29 14.96 -38.35 13.49
C GLN A 29 14.54 -37.13 14.32
N THR A 30 15.25 -36.79 15.40
CA THR A 30 14.93 -35.59 16.22
C THR A 30 15.31 -34.29 15.53
N ILE A 31 16.39 -34.26 14.74
CA ILE A 31 16.73 -33.11 13.88
C ILE A 31 15.71 -32.98 12.74
N LEU A 32 15.30 -34.08 12.10
CA LEU A 32 14.25 -34.05 11.09
C LEU A 32 12.88 -33.66 11.67
N LEU A 33 12.51 -34.14 12.85
CA LEU A 33 11.29 -33.72 13.56
C LEU A 33 11.38 -32.25 13.97
N SER A 34 12.54 -31.77 14.46
CA SER A 34 12.70 -30.36 14.81
C SER A 34 12.64 -29.50 13.55
N CYS A 35 13.28 -29.88 12.44
CA CYS A 35 13.16 -29.20 11.15
C CYS A 35 11.72 -29.23 10.61
N LEU A 36 10.97 -30.32 10.76
CA LEU A 36 9.55 -30.40 10.39
C LEU A 36 8.67 -29.50 11.28
N LEU A 37 9.01 -29.36 12.56
CA LEU A 37 8.35 -28.43 13.49
C LEU A 37 8.75 -26.97 13.24
N PHE A 38 10.00 -26.70 12.81
CA PHE A 38 10.50 -25.36 12.48
C PHE A 38 10.06 -24.88 11.09
N THR A 39 9.74 -25.79 10.15
CA THR A 39 9.21 -25.44 8.82
C THR A 39 7.69 -25.38 8.75
N CYS A 40 6.98 -25.72 9.83
CA CYS A 40 5.51 -25.63 9.90
C CYS A 40 5.02 -24.36 10.61
N GLY A 41 5.89 -23.38 10.83
CA GLY A 41 5.48 -22.00 11.02
C GLY A 41 5.17 -21.37 9.68
N LYS A 42 4.09 -21.80 8.99
CA LYS A 42 3.48 -20.89 8.01
C LYS A 42 3.05 -19.68 8.84
N VAL A 43 3.83 -18.60 8.79
CA VAL A 43 3.27 -17.27 9.04
C VAL A 43 2.23 -17.12 7.94
N LEU A 44 1.00 -17.53 8.24
CA LEU A 44 -0.16 -17.14 7.46
C LEU A 44 -0.20 -15.63 7.64
N GLY A 45 0.46 -14.91 6.72
CA GLY A 45 0.34 -13.46 6.66
C GLY A 45 -1.14 -13.17 6.52
N LEU A 46 -1.74 -12.61 7.57
CA LEU A 46 -3.09 -12.11 7.50
C LEU A 46 -3.04 -10.95 6.53
N SER A 47 -3.65 -11.15 5.35
CA SER A 47 -3.78 -10.08 4.37
C SER A 47 -5.09 -9.35 4.61
N GLY A 48 -5.01 -8.03 4.65
CA GLY A 48 -6.15 -7.14 4.87
C GLY A 48 -6.25 -6.13 3.74
N ASN A 49 -7.47 -5.64 3.50
CA ASN A 49 -7.74 -4.62 2.50
C ASN A 49 -8.35 -3.40 3.16
N PHE A 50 -7.84 -2.22 2.83
CA PHE A 50 -8.42 -0.96 3.30
C PHE A 50 -8.49 0.05 2.17
N TRP A 51 -9.47 0.95 2.29
CA TRP A 51 -9.54 2.13 1.43
C TRP A 51 -8.72 3.26 2.05
N HIS A 52 -7.91 3.92 1.23
CA HIS A 52 -7.33 5.21 1.57
C HIS A 52 -7.95 6.29 0.68
N ILE A 53 -8.60 7.27 1.31
CA ILE A 53 -9.23 8.40 0.66
C ILE A 53 -8.48 9.66 1.09
N THR A 54 -8.17 10.54 0.15
CA THR A 54 -7.54 11.82 0.44
C THR A 54 -8.05 12.90 -0.49
N ASP A 55 -7.86 14.15 -0.08
CA ASP A 55 -8.11 15.32 -0.91
C ASP A 55 -9.50 15.25 -1.57
N ILE A 56 -10.60 15.29 -0.79
CA ILE A 56 -11.97 15.46 -1.33
C ILE A 56 -12.42 16.91 -1.15
N HIS A 57 -12.22 17.78 -2.15
CA HIS A 57 -12.55 19.22 -2.07
C HIS A 57 -13.97 19.33 -2.53
N TRP A 58 -14.91 19.44 -1.61
CA TRP A 58 -16.29 19.66 -2.00
C TRP A 58 -16.55 21.13 -2.32
N ASP A 59 -17.02 21.42 -3.53
CA ASP A 59 -17.54 22.73 -3.91
C ASP A 59 -19.08 22.72 -3.93
N PRO A 60 -19.76 23.30 -2.92
CA PRO A 60 -21.21 23.41 -2.91
C PRO A 60 -21.76 24.39 -3.96
N THR A 61 -20.90 25.22 -4.54
CA THR A 61 -21.29 26.21 -5.55
C THR A 61 -21.23 25.65 -6.97
N TYR A 62 -20.69 24.44 -7.16
CA TYR A 62 -20.59 23.82 -8.47
C TYR A 62 -21.97 23.67 -9.10
N LYS A 63 -22.12 24.20 -10.31
CA LYS A 63 -23.32 24.11 -11.12
C LYS A 63 -22.93 23.83 -12.56
N HIS A 64 -23.57 22.81 -13.13
CA HIS A 64 -23.50 22.58 -14.57
C HIS A 64 -24.34 23.65 -15.28
N THR A 65 -23.68 24.63 -15.88
CA THR A 65 -24.29 25.79 -16.53
C THR A 65 -23.55 26.11 -17.83
N GLU A 66 -24.25 26.72 -18.79
CA GLU A 66 -23.65 27.17 -20.04
C GLU A 66 -22.79 28.43 -19.87
N ASN A 67 -22.96 29.17 -18.76
CA ASN A 67 -22.13 30.35 -18.47
C ASN A 67 -20.82 29.95 -17.77
N PRO A 68 -19.66 30.05 -18.45
CA PRO A 68 -18.37 29.60 -17.91
C PRO A 68 -17.96 30.30 -16.60
N GLU A 69 -18.45 31.51 -16.34
CA GLU A 69 -18.07 32.31 -15.16
C GLU A 69 -18.84 31.92 -13.89
N LEU A 70 -19.93 31.15 -14.04
CA LEU A 70 -20.84 30.81 -12.95
C LEU A 70 -20.81 29.31 -12.59
N VAL A 71 -19.86 28.56 -13.13
CA VAL A 71 -19.74 27.12 -12.91
C VAL A 71 -19.39 26.81 -11.45
N CYS A 72 -18.37 27.47 -10.89
CA CYS A 72 -17.90 27.18 -9.54
C CYS A 72 -17.14 28.38 -8.96
N ALA A 73 -17.25 28.61 -7.66
CA ALA A 73 -16.51 29.66 -6.97
C ALA A 73 -15.02 29.29 -6.80
N SER A 74 -14.72 28.00 -6.66
CA SER A 74 -13.35 27.47 -6.55
C SER A 74 -12.45 27.78 -7.75
N SER A 75 -13.03 28.04 -8.93
CA SER A 75 -12.28 28.51 -10.11
C SER A 75 -11.57 29.84 -9.89
N GLY A 76 -11.97 30.64 -8.89
CA GLY A 76 -11.39 31.95 -8.63
C GLY A 76 -11.69 32.96 -9.74
N LYS A 77 -12.92 32.92 -10.30
CA LYS A 77 -13.39 33.76 -11.43
C LYS A 77 -12.75 33.41 -12.78
N ARG A 78 -12.03 32.29 -12.88
CA ARG A 78 -11.56 31.78 -14.17
C ARG A 78 -12.74 31.15 -14.90
N PRO A 79 -13.00 31.50 -16.17
CA PRO A 79 -14.09 30.89 -16.93
C PRO A 79 -13.82 29.40 -17.14
N VAL A 80 -14.87 28.58 -16.96
CA VAL A 80 -14.85 27.13 -17.08
C VAL A 80 -15.72 26.71 -18.29
N PRO A 81 -15.16 26.67 -19.51
CA PRO A 81 -15.95 26.61 -20.75
C PRO A 81 -16.56 25.24 -21.07
N SER A 82 -16.15 24.16 -20.39
CA SER A 82 -16.57 22.79 -20.70
C SER A 82 -16.80 21.97 -19.44
N ALA A 83 -17.47 22.59 -18.47
CA ALA A 83 -17.83 21.95 -17.22
C ALA A 83 -18.70 20.70 -17.47
N GLY A 84 -18.30 19.56 -16.92
CA GLY A 84 -19.08 18.33 -16.99
C GLY A 84 -20.05 18.17 -15.80
N GLN A 85 -20.86 17.12 -15.81
CA GLN A 85 -21.68 16.77 -14.64
C GLN A 85 -20.79 16.44 -13.42
N PHE A 86 -19.68 15.74 -13.65
CA PHE A 86 -18.79 15.25 -12.59
C PHE A 86 -17.65 16.21 -12.25
N GLY A 87 -17.65 17.44 -12.76
CA GLY A 87 -16.64 18.45 -12.42
C GLY A 87 -15.88 18.98 -13.64
N ASP A 88 -14.87 19.79 -13.31
CA ASP A 88 -13.88 20.35 -14.23
C ASP A 88 -12.54 20.50 -13.47
N TYR A 89 -11.40 20.44 -14.16
CA TYR A 89 -10.07 20.56 -13.54
C TYR A 89 -9.79 21.94 -12.92
N LEU A 90 -10.57 22.97 -13.30
CA LEU A 90 -10.48 24.31 -12.72
C LEU A 90 -11.30 24.46 -11.43
N CYS A 91 -12.15 23.48 -11.11
CA CYS A 91 -13.04 23.49 -9.96
C CYS A 91 -12.66 22.43 -8.93
N ASP A 92 -13.08 22.66 -7.71
CA ASP A 92 -13.23 21.64 -6.69
C ASP A 92 -14.43 20.72 -7.01
N ALA A 93 -14.49 19.54 -6.38
CA ALA A 93 -15.39 18.46 -6.72
C ALA A 93 -16.87 18.78 -6.42
N PRO A 94 -17.79 18.55 -7.38
CA PRO A 94 -19.22 18.56 -7.11
C PRO A 94 -19.65 17.38 -6.25
N TRP A 95 -20.82 17.50 -5.62
CA TRP A 95 -21.41 16.39 -4.84
C TRP A 95 -21.59 15.12 -5.68
N ASP A 96 -21.98 15.26 -6.95
CA ASP A 96 -22.16 14.12 -7.86
C ASP A 96 -20.90 13.26 -8.00
N LEU A 97 -19.72 13.90 -8.06
CA LEU A 97 -18.44 13.19 -8.15
C LEU A 97 -18.08 12.47 -6.84
N ILE A 98 -18.30 13.13 -5.71
CA ILE A 98 -18.04 12.55 -4.38
C ILE A 98 -18.94 11.32 -4.18
N ASN A 99 -20.22 11.48 -4.48
CA ASN A 99 -21.21 10.44 -4.38
C ASN A 99 -20.88 9.26 -5.31
N SER A 100 -20.55 9.52 -6.59
CA SER A 100 -20.16 8.46 -7.53
C SER A 100 -18.90 7.72 -7.08
N THR A 101 -17.94 8.44 -6.48
CA THR A 101 -16.70 7.85 -5.96
C THR A 101 -16.98 6.90 -4.80
N VAL A 102 -17.80 7.30 -3.83
CA VAL A 102 -18.19 6.44 -2.71
C VAL A 102 -18.98 5.21 -3.19
N TYR A 103 -19.85 5.37 -4.19
CA TYR A 103 -20.53 4.23 -4.81
C TYR A 103 -19.57 3.29 -5.53
N ALA A 104 -18.57 3.82 -6.24
CA ALA A 104 -17.55 3.01 -6.89
C ALA A 104 -16.72 2.23 -5.87
N MET A 105 -16.32 2.86 -4.76
CA MET A 105 -15.62 2.19 -3.67
C MET A 105 -16.43 1.02 -3.12
N LYS A 106 -17.72 1.27 -2.81
CA LYS A 106 -18.64 0.22 -2.35
C LYS A 106 -18.79 -0.90 -3.38
N TYR A 107 -18.81 -0.59 -4.67
CA TYR A 107 -18.92 -1.59 -5.73
C TYR A 107 -17.66 -2.44 -5.87
N ILE A 108 -16.46 -1.84 -5.74
CA ILE A 108 -15.17 -2.50 -5.93
C ILE A 108 -14.78 -3.35 -4.71
N LEU A 109 -14.90 -2.78 -3.50
CA LEU A 109 -14.60 -3.47 -2.24
C LEU A 109 -15.65 -3.01 -1.20
N PRO A 110 -16.79 -3.71 -1.12
CA PRO A 110 -17.90 -3.34 -0.22
C PRO A 110 -17.58 -3.55 1.26
N ASP A 111 -16.61 -4.41 1.59
CA ASP A 111 -16.29 -4.84 2.95
C ASP A 111 -14.78 -4.71 3.23
N PRO A 112 -14.24 -3.48 3.31
CA PRO A 112 -12.87 -3.25 3.74
C PRO A 112 -12.73 -3.45 5.26
N ASP A 113 -11.53 -3.78 5.74
CA ASP A 113 -11.28 -3.90 7.18
C ASP A 113 -11.45 -2.55 7.91
N PHE A 114 -11.03 -1.48 7.24
CA PHE A 114 -11.22 -0.10 7.68
C PHE A 114 -11.06 0.87 6.49
N ILE A 115 -11.39 2.14 6.74
CA ILE A 115 -11.18 3.23 5.78
C ILE A 115 -10.30 4.27 6.45
N VAL A 116 -9.21 4.63 5.78
CA VAL A 116 -8.33 5.74 6.16
C VAL A 116 -8.74 6.96 5.35
N TRP A 117 -9.10 8.05 6.01
CA TRP A 117 -9.37 9.33 5.35
C TRP A 117 -8.45 10.40 5.90
N THR A 118 -7.52 10.88 5.08
CA THR A 118 -6.48 11.84 5.51
C THR A 118 -6.83 13.31 5.28
N GLY A 119 -8.02 13.60 4.72
CA GLY A 119 -8.51 14.97 4.55
C GLY A 119 -7.64 15.85 3.63
N TYR A 120 -7.83 17.18 3.76
CA TYR A 120 -7.03 18.18 3.06
C TYR A 120 -5.73 18.45 3.77
N ASN A 121 -4.61 18.08 3.14
CA ASN A 121 -3.39 18.88 3.03
C ASN A 121 -2.41 18.12 2.12
N LYS A 122 -1.85 18.87 1.17
CA LYS A 122 -0.77 18.50 0.25
C LYS A 122 0.21 17.50 0.89
N LEU A 123 0.31 16.32 0.27
CA LEU A 123 1.23 15.22 0.56
C LEU A 123 1.27 14.75 2.04
N THR A 124 0.34 13.87 2.38
CA THR A 124 0.63 12.81 3.38
C THR A 124 1.18 11.60 2.63
N PHE A 125 2.51 11.42 2.60
CA PHE A 125 3.10 10.13 2.21
C PHE A 125 2.72 9.11 3.30
N ILE A 126 1.67 8.32 3.07
CA ILE A 126 1.51 7.07 3.83
C ILE A 126 2.61 6.14 3.33
N LEU A 127 3.74 6.11 4.04
CA LEU A 127 4.74 5.05 3.90
C LEU A 127 4.14 3.76 4.47
N CYS A 128 3.26 3.13 3.70
CA CYS A 128 2.79 1.79 4.01
C CYS A 128 3.87 0.81 3.51
N SER A 129 4.59 0.17 4.41
CA SER A 129 5.35 -1.06 4.11
C SER A 129 4.79 -2.14 5.03
N PRO A 130 4.35 -3.32 4.53
CA PRO A 130 4.56 -3.92 3.20
C PRO A 130 3.36 -3.75 2.24
N CYS A 131 2.60 -2.67 2.36
CA CYS A 131 1.32 -2.57 1.67
C CYS A 131 1.48 -2.09 0.22
N VAL A 132 0.78 -2.73 -0.71
CA VAL A 132 0.68 -2.29 -2.11
C VAL A 132 -0.62 -1.53 -2.28
N CYS A 133 -0.53 -0.28 -2.74
CA CYS A 133 -1.69 0.57 -3.00
C CYS A 133 -1.84 0.86 -4.50
N VAL A 134 -3.06 0.73 -5.01
CA VAL A 134 -3.44 1.19 -6.35
C VAL A 134 -4.33 2.41 -6.20
N CYS A 135 -3.86 3.56 -6.69
CA CYS A 135 -4.54 4.84 -6.57
C CYS A 135 -5.14 5.28 -7.90
N VAL A 136 -6.34 5.84 -7.85
CA VAL A 136 -7.01 6.49 -8.98
C VAL A 136 -7.41 7.90 -8.55
N CYS A 137 -6.99 8.88 -9.34
CA CYS A 137 -7.43 10.26 -9.24
C CYS A 137 -8.53 10.47 -10.28
N VAL A 138 -9.77 10.69 -9.85
CA VAL A 138 -10.90 10.88 -10.78
C VAL A 138 -10.94 12.33 -11.28
N CYS A 139 -10.54 13.28 -10.43
CA CYS A 139 -10.23 14.66 -10.79
C CYS A 139 -8.98 15.10 -10.00
N VAL A 140 -8.50 16.33 -10.22
CA VAL A 140 -7.43 16.92 -9.39
C VAL A 140 -7.79 17.01 -7.90
N CYS A 141 -9.07 16.83 -7.56
CA CYS A 141 -9.64 17.10 -6.24
C CYS A 141 -10.30 15.88 -5.58
N VAL A 142 -10.09 14.65 -6.08
CA VAL A 142 -10.53 13.40 -5.42
C VAL A 142 -9.55 12.28 -5.73
N CYS A 143 -8.91 11.75 -4.69
CA CYS A 143 -7.97 10.65 -4.78
C CYS A 143 -8.43 9.48 -3.91
N VAL A 144 -8.55 8.30 -4.52
CA VAL A 144 -8.91 7.06 -3.82
C VAL A 144 -7.91 5.97 -4.15
N CYS A 145 -7.44 5.27 -3.12
CA CYS A 145 -6.55 4.14 -3.23
C CYS A 145 -7.13 2.91 -2.54
N VAL A 146 -7.01 1.76 -3.17
CA VAL A 146 -7.18 0.46 -2.50
C VAL A 146 -5.80 -0.06 -2.11
N CYS A 147 -5.63 -0.46 -0.85
CA CYS A 147 -4.36 -0.93 -0.32
C CYS A 147 -4.51 -2.34 0.25
N VAL A 148 -3.51 -3.19 -0.02
CA VAL A 148 -3.42 -4.57 0.47
C VAL A 148 -2.16 -4.72 1.31
N CYS A 149 -2.31 -5.20 2.55
CA CYS A 149 -1.20 -5.47 3.48
C CYS A 149 -0.94 -6.95 3.65
#